data_AF-A0A2H9SAJ4-F1
#
_entry.id   AF-A0A2H9SAJ4-F1
#
_cell.length_a   1.000
_cell.length_b   1.000
_cell.length_c   1.000
_cell.angle_alpha   90.00
_cell.angle_beta   90.00
_cell.angle_gamma   90.00
#
_symmetry.space_group_name_H-M   'P 1'
#
loop_
_entity.id
_entity.type
_entity.pdbx_description
1 polymer ?
#
loop_
_entity_poly.entity_id
_entity_poly.type
_entity_poly.pdbx_seq_one_letter_code
_entity_poly.pdbx_strand_id
1 'polypeptide(L)'
;ERRTLEKQFNLVEKGGAATKAVLEKTLQEIVDRKKRVEEARQERKELEETLDRVEWLDQKFVPVLENVEEEVLGVINREFDAQLRKWVNVLLEGAELEARVDASFTPQITQDNYEQDVNALSGGEKTAIALAYRLALNELTRREYGSLKENLLILDEPTDGFSREQLQKMRAVFDSINGQVIVVSHERELEAFVDKVFHVVKNGASEVVA
;
A
#
# COMPACT_ATOMS: atom_id res chain seq x y z
N GLU A 1 -49.17 50.37 70.86
CA GLU A 1 -49.23 48.91 70.61
C GLU A 1 -49.56 48.56 69.16
N ARG A 2 -50.65 49.06 68.56
CA ARG A 2 -51.07 48.72 67.17
C ARG A 2 -50.00 49.00 66.07
N ARG A 3 -49.33 50.16 66.12
CA ARG A 3 -48.23 50.51 65.18
C ARG A 3 -46.98 49.63 65.30
N THR A 4 -46.75 49.03 66.46
CA THR A 4 -45.58 48.17 66.72
C THR A 4 -45.82 46.77 66.15
N LEU A 5 -47.05 46.27 66.28
CA LEU A 5 -47.51 45.01 65.67
C LEU A 5 -47.51 45.07 64.13
N GLU A 6 -47.98 46.17 63.53
CA GLU A 6 -47.93 46.36 62.07
C GLU A 6 -46.49 46.38 61.51
N LYS A 7 -45.55 46.99 62.24
CA LYS A 7 -44.13 46.96 61.86
C LYS A 7 -43.53 45.57 61.94
N GLN A 8 -43.86 44.81 62.99
CA GLN A 8 -43.41 43.42 63.13
C GLN A 8 -44.01 42.51 62.06
N PHE A 9 -45.31 42.66 61.75
CA PHE A 9 -45.98 41.92 60.68
C PHE A 9 -45.35 42.19 59.32
N ASN A 10 -45.13 43.47 58.95
CA ASN A 10 -44.45 43.84 57.71
C ASN A 10 -43.01 43.31 57.61
N LEU A 11 -42.30 43.17 58.73
CA LEU A 11 -40.94 42.61 58.77
C LEU A 11 -40.95 41.10 58.52
N VAL A 12 -41.91 40.38 59.10
CA VAL A 12 -42.10 38.95 58.88
C VAL A 12 -42.55 38.68 57.44
N GLU A 13 -43.44 39.50 56.89
CA GLU A 13 -43.93 39.37 55.52
C GLU A 13 -42.82 39.64 54.48
N LYS A 14 -42.00 40.69 54.69
CA LYS A 14 -40.82 40.96 53.87
C LYS A 14 -39.75 39.86 53.98
N GLY A 15 -39.53 39.32 55.19
CA GLY A 15 -38.65 38.18 55.42
C GLY A 15 -39.13 36.94 54.66
N GLY A 16 -40.43 36.63 54.75
CA GLY A 16 -41.05 35.50 54.05
C GLY A 16 -40.98 35.64 52.52
N ALA A 17 -41.21 36.83 51.97
CA ALA A 17 -41.08 37.10 50.55
C ALA A 17 -39.63 36.94 50.05
N ALA A 18 -38.65 37.42 50.81
CA ALA A 18 -37.23 37.25 50.49
C ALA A 18 -36.80 35.78 50.53
N THR A 19 -37.22 35.02 51.55
CA THR A 19 -36.96 33.57 51.63
C THR A 19 -37.60 32.81 50.48
N LYS A 20 -38.83 33.18 50.07
CA LYS A 20 -39.52 32.58 48.92
C LYS A 20 -38.76 32.81 47.61
N ALA A 21 -38.30 34.04 47.36
CA ALA A 21 -37.53 34.36 46.15
C ALA A 21 -36.19 33.61 46.08
N VAL A 22 -35.51 33.44 47.23
CA VAL A 22 -34.30 32.62 47.32
C VAL A 22 -34.61 31.16 47.03
N LEU A 23 -35.68 30.60 47.62
CA LEU A 23 -36.10 29.22 47.37
C LEU A 23 -36.47 28.96 45.91
N GLU A 24 -37.18 29.88 45.25
CA GLU A 24 -37.53 29.79 43.83
C GLU A 24 -36.28 29.80 42.94
N LYS A 25 -35.32 30.69 43.24
CA LYS A 25 -34.03 30.73 42.52
C LYS A 25 -33.24 29.43 42.71
N THR A 26 -33.12 28.94 43.94
CA THR A 26 -32.43 27.67 44.22
C THR A 26 -33.13 26.49 43.55
N LEU A 27 -34.46 26.48 43.50
CA LEU A 27 -35.22 25.45 42.80
C LEU A 27 -34.92 25.46 41.30
N GLN A 28 -34.88 26.63 40.66
CA GLN A 28 -34.54 26.76 39.25
C GLN A 28 -33.10 26.28 38.98
N GLU A 29 -32.14 26.66 39.82
CA GLU A 29 -30.76 26.18 39.71
C GLU A 29 -30.65 24.65 39.83
N ILE A 30 -31.48 24.01 40.67
CA ILE A 30 -31.55 22.54 40.79
C ILE A 30 -32.12 21.92 39.51
N VAL A 31 -33.15 22.49 38.91
CA VAL A 31 -33.75 22.01 37.66
C VAL A 31 -32.72 22.07 36.52
N ASP A 32 -32.04 23.20 36.38
CA ASP A 32 -31.02 23.38 35.32
C ASP A 32 -29.82 22.44 35.51
N ARG A 33 -29.40 22.20 36.77
CA ARG A 33 -28.37 21.19 37.07
C ARG A 33 -28.83 19.77 36.73
N LYS A 34 -30.08 19.41 37.02
CA LYS A 34 -30.62 18.08 36.64
C LYS A 34 -30.62 17.89 35.12
N LYS A 35 -31.00 18.92 34.36
CA LYS A 35 -30.98 18.87 32.90
C LYS A 35 -29.56 18.60 32.37
N ARG A 36 -28.56 19.34 32.85
CA ARG A 36 -27.15 19.13 32.45
C ARG A 36 -26.61 17.76 32.81
N VAL A 37 -27.01 17.20 33.95
CA VAL A 37 -26.62 15.83 34.34
C VAL A 37 -27.20 14.80 33.37
N GLU A 38 -28.42 15.00 32.89
CA GLU A 38 -29.04 14.09 31.94
C GLU A 38 -28.41 14.18 30.55
N GLU A 39 -28.12 15.39 30.07
CA GLU A 39 -27.36 15.62 28.82
C GLU A 39 -25.98 14.94 28.90
N ALA A 40 -25.23 15.16 29.98
CA ALA A 40 -23.91 14.54 30.17
C ALA A 40 -23.98 13.00 30.27
N ARG A 41 -25.07 12.43 30.78
CA ARG A 41 -25.27 10.97 30.81
C ARG A 41 -25.48 10.40 29.42
N GLN A 42 -26.26 11.09 28.60
CA GLN A 42 -26.49 10.68 27.22
C GLN A 42 -25.20 10.74 26.41
N GLU A 43 -24.44 11.85 26.51
CA GLU A 43 -23.11 11.96 25.90
C GLU A 43 -22.18 10.85 26.37
N ARG A 44 -22.14 10.55 27.68
CA ARG A 44 -21.30 9.48 28.21
C ARG A 44 -21.65 8.12 27.61
N LYS A 45 -22.94 7.83 27.42
CA LYS A 45 -23.40 6.58 26.80
C LYS A 45 -22.94 6.48 25.34
N GLU A 46 -23.03 7.57 24.58
CA GLU A 46 -22.55 7.62 23.20
C GLU A 46 -21.02 7.45 23.11
N LEU A 47 -20.28 8.01 24.07
CA LEU A 47 -18.84 7.78 24.21
C LEU A 47 -18.53 6.31 24.56
N GLU A 48 -19.27 5.71 25.49
CA GLU A 48 -19.12 4.29 25.86
C GLU A 48 -19.33 3.38 24.63
N GLU A 49 -20.40 3.60 23.86
CA GLU A 49 -20.66 2.85 22.61
C GLU A 49 -19.55 3.06 21.56
N THR A 50 -18.96 4.25 21.51
CA THR A 50 -17.84 4.54 20.59
C THR A 50 -16.55 3.83 21.04
N LEU A 51 -16.27 3.83 22.35
CA LEU A 51 -15.15 3.12 22.96
C LEU A 51 -15.24 1.62 22.68
N ASP A 52 -16.41 1.02 22.87
CA ASP A 52 -16.64 -0.40 22.57
C ASP A 52 -16.32 -0.75 21.10
N ARG A 53 -16.66 0.15 20.16
CA ARG A 53 -16.36 -0.04 18.73
C ARG A 53 -14.87 0.05 18.44
N VAL A 54 -14.17 1.02 19.05
CA VAL A 54 -12.71 1.17 18.90
C VAL A 54 -12.00 -0.05 19.49
N GLU A 55 -12.43 -0.50 20.66
CA GLU A 55 -11.88 -1.69 21.30
C GLU A 55 -12.12 -2.94 20.45
N TRP A 56 -13.31 -3.10 19.87
CA TRP A 56 -13.59 -4.19 18.94
C TRP A 56 -12.71 -4.13 17.68
N LEU A 57 -12.52 -2.95 17.09
CA LEU A 57 -11.66 -2.77 15.92
C LEU A 57 -10.22 -3.20 16.23
N ASP A 58 -9.68 -2.73 17.35
CA ASP A 58 -8.29 -3.01 17.75
C ASP A 58 -8.10 -4.47 18.16
N GLN A 59 -9.00 -5.04 18.97
CA GLN A 59 -8.80 -6.37 19.54
C GLN A 59 -9.32 -7.53 18.66
N LYS A 60 -10.22 -7.25 17.71
CA LYS A 60 -10.86 -8.28 16.88
C LYS A 60 -10.59 -8.06 15.40
N PHE A 61 -10.87 -6.87 14.89
CA PHE A 61 -10.79 -6.63 13.45
C PHE A 61 -9.34 -6.59 12.94
N VAL A 62 -8.47 -5.80 13.59
CA VAL A 62 -7.06 -5.67 13.19
C VAL A 62 -6.35 -7.02 13.18
N PRO A 63 -6.40 -7.86 14.23
CA PRO A 63 -5.75 -9.17 14.22
C PRO A 63 -6.28 -10.12 13.14
N VAL A 64 -7.58 -10.07 12.85
CA VAL A 64 -8.16 -10.88 11.77
C VAL A 64 -7.67 -10.38 10.42
N LEU A 65 -7.60 -9.07 10.23
CA LEU A 65 -7.10 -8.47 9.00
C LEU A 65 -5.63 -8.80 8.76
N GLU A 66 -4.79 -8.70 9.79
CA GLU A 66 -3.36 -9.07 9.74
C GLU A 66 -3.17 -10.52 9.33
N ASN A 67 -3.93 -11.46 9.91
CA ASN A 67 -3.86 -12.87 9.53
C ASN A 67 -4.29 -13.11 8.07
N VAL A 68 -5.33 -12.40 7.61
CA VAL A 68 -5.77 -12.50 6.21
C VAL A 68 -4.70 -11.92 5.27
N GLU A 69 -4.11 -10.80 5.64
CA GLU A 69 -3.04 -10.16 4.88
C GLU A 69 -1.82 -11.08 4.77
N GLU A 70 -1.39 -11.72 5.87
CA GLU A 70 -0.25 -12.65 5.87
C GLU A 70 -0.48 -13.84 4.93
N GLU A 71 -1.68 -14.43 4.96
CA GLU A 71 -2.02 -15.55 4.06
C GLU A 71 -2.07 -15.11 2.59
N VAL A 72 -2.71 -13.97 2.28
CA VAL A 72 -2.82 -13.45 0.91
C VAL A 72 -1.43 -13.07 0.37
N LEU A 73 -0.65 -12.31 1.13
CA LEU A 73 0.72 -11.94 0.75
C LEU A 73 1.61 -13.17 0.62
N GLY A 74 1.45 -14.17 1.48
CA GLY A 74 2.19 -15.42 1.40
C GLY A 74 1.92 -16.17 0.09
N VAL A 75 0.68 -16.19 -0.39
CA VAL A 75 0.34 -16.78 -1.71
C VAL A 75 1.00 -15.99 -2.84
N ILE A 76 0.83 -14.66 -2.86
CA ILE A 76 1.40 -13.79 -3.90
C ILE A 76 2.93 -13.89 -3.93
N ASN A 77 3.56 -13.94 -2.75
CA ASN A 77 5.00 -14.05 -2.60
C ASN A 77 5.55 -15.36 -3.18
N ARG A 78 4.92 -16.49 -2.87
CA ARG A 78 5.30 -17.79 -3.44
C ARG A 78 5.19 -17.82 -4.97
N GLU A 79 4.13 -17.24 -5.51
CA GLU A 79 3.94 -17.13 -6.95
C GLU A 79 4.99 -16.21 -7.59
N PHE A 80 5.26 -15.05 -6.98
CA PHE A 80 6.30 -14.13 -7.42
C PHE A 80 7.67 -14.80 -7.46
N ASP A 81 8.05 -15.47 -6.36
CA ASP A 81 9.31 -16.18 -6.20
C ASP A 81 9.48 -17.24 -7.30
N ALA A 82 8.43 -17.99 -7.61
CA ALA A 82 8.45 -18.97 -8.69
C ALA A 82 8.69 -18.33 -10.07
N GLN A 83 8.04 -17.20 -10.37
CA GLN A 83 8.27 -16.49 -11.63
C GLN A 83 9.65 -15.85 -11.70
N LEU A 84 10.12 -15.23 -10.61
CA LEU A 84 11.46 -14.66 -10.53
C LEU A 84 12.52 -15.72 -10.86
N ARG A 85 12.46 -16.87 -10.20
CA ARG A 85 13.40 -17.98 -10.45
C ARG A 85 13.37 -18.47 -11.88
N LYS A 86 12.17 -18.64 -12.45
CA LYS A 86 12.01 -19.03 -13.85
C LYS A 86 12.75 -18.05 -14.77
N TRP A 87 12.55 -16.75 -14.59
CA TRP A 87 13.20 -15.74 -15.44
C TRP A 87 14.70 -15.63 -15.21
N VAL A 88 15.17 -15.74 -13.96
CA VAL A 88 16.59 -15.79 -13.65
C VAL A 88 17.26 -16.99 -14.32
N ASN A 89 16.64 -18.18 -14.26
CA ASN A 89 17.17 -19.38 -14.93
C ASN A 89 17.24 -19.23 -16.45
N VAL A 90 16.30 -18.51 -17.06
CA VAL A 90 16.30 -18.23 -18.51
C VAL A 90 17.42 -17.25 -18.89
N LEU A 91 17.59 -16.18 -18.12
CA LEU A 91 18.53 -15.10 -18.42
C LEU A 91 19.98 -15.41 -18.02
N LEU A 92 20.17 -16.22 -16.98
CA LEU A 92 21.46 -16.59 -16.42
C LEU A 92 21.71 -18.11 -16.50
N GLU A 93 21.24 -18.74 -17.57
CA GLU A 93 21.43 -20.19 -17.79
C GLU A 93 22.92 -20.57 -17.65
N GLY A 94 23.23 -21.48 -16.73
CA GLY A 94 24.60 -21.94 -16.46
C GLY A 94 25.35 -21.18 -15.37
N ALA A 95 24.79 -20.09 -14.82
CA ALA A 95 25.32 -19.46 -13.61
C ALA A 95 24.89 -20.24 -12.35
N GLU A 96 25.79 -20.44 -11.40
CA GLU A 96 25.47 -20.99 -10.06
C GLU A 96 24.84 -19.91 -9.16
N LEU A 97 23.91 -19.13 -9.71
CA LEU A 97 23.26 -18.00 -9.05
C LEU A 97 21.76 -18.28 -8.92
N GLU A 98 21.26 -18.28 -7.69
CA GLU A 98 19.82 -18.31 -7.38
C GLU A 98 19.36 -16.93 -6.93
N ALA A 99 18.20 -16.49 -7.42
CA ALA A 99 17.50 -15.32 -6.89
C ALA A 99 16.15 -15.74 -6.33
N ARG A 100 15.88 -15.30 -5.11
CA ARG A 100 14.62 -15.51 -4.38
C ARG A 100 14.10 -14.18 -3.87
N VAL A 101 12.91 -14.17 -3.29
CA VAL A 101 12.44 -13.04 -2.49
C VAL A 101 12.10 -13.44 -1.06
N ASP A 102 12.28 -12.50 -0.13
CA ASP A 102 11.72 -12.61 1.20
C ASP A 102 10.24 -12.18 1.25
N ALA A 103 9.63 -12.20 2.45
CA ALA A 103 8.23 -11.81 2.65
C ALA A 103 7.92 -10.35 2.26
N SER A 104 8.93 -9.48 2.20
CA SER A 104 8.82 -8.09 1.76
C SER A 104 9.05 -7.90 0.26
N PHE A 105 9.17 -8.99 -0.49
CA PHE A 105 9.55 -9.01 -1.92
C PHE A 105 10.96 -8.49 -2.19
N THR A 106 11.83 -8.45 -1.16
CA THR A 106 13.22 -8.02 -1.33
C THR A 106 14.02 -9.17 -1.97
N PRO A 107 14.75 -8.93 -3.08
CA PRO A 107 15.58 -9.95 -3.70
C PRO A 107 16.68 -10.45 -2.78
N GLN A 108 16.75 -11.76 -2.60
CA GLN A 108 17.83 -12.48 -1.92
C GLN A 108 18.60 -13.29 -2.95
N ILE A 109 19.89 -13.02 -3.07
CA ILE A 109 20.74 -13.65 -4.08
C ILE A 109 21.71 -14.59 -3.40
N THR A 110 21.78 -15.82 -3.89
CA THR A 110 22.68 -16.85 -3.39
C THR A 110 23.56 -17.34 -4.53
N GLN A 111 24.87 -17.34 -4.32
CA GLN A 111 25.85 -17.94 -5.23
C GLN A 111 26.73 -18.90 -4.43
N ASP A 112 26.94 -20.12 -4.94
CA ASP A 112 27.74 -21.16 -4.27
C ASP A 112 27.31 -21.48 -2.81
N ASN A 113 26.01 -21.36 -2.52
CA ASN A 113 25.41 -21.44 -1.17
C ASN A 113 25.76 -20.31 -0.20
N TYR A 114 26.27 -19.17 -0.69
CA TYR A 114 26.49 -17.97 0.10
C TYR A 114 25.56 -16.85 -0.34
N GLU A 115 24.92 -16.18 0.62
CA GLU A 115 24.18 -14.95 0.34
C GLU A 115 25.13 -13.85 -0.14
N GLN A 116 24.75 -13.19 -1.22
CA GLN A 116 25.48 -12.08 -1.80
C GLN A 116 24.62 -10.83 -1.81
N ASP A 117 25.28 -9.71 -1.51
CA ASP A 117 24.67 -8.39 -1.71
C ASP A 117 24.46 -8.16 -3.22
N VAL A 118 23.30 -7.61 -3.59
CA VAL A 118 22.98 -7.23 -4.97
C VAL A 118 24.08 -6.33 -5.56
N ASN A 119 24.74 -5.50 -4.74
CA ASN A 119 25.82 -4.62 -5.14
C ASN A 119 27.12 -5.37 -5.52
N ALA A 120 27.32 -6.59 -5.04
CA ALA A 120 28.49 -7.41 -5.35
C ALA A 120 28.43 -8.07 -6.74
N LEU A 121 27.24 -8.12 -7.34
CA LEU A 121 27.03 -8.72 -8.65
C LEU A 121 27.70 -7.95 -9.80
N SER A 122 28.03 -8.67 -10.86
CA SER A 122 28.46 -8.08 -12.13
C SER A 122 27.33 -7.23 -12.75
N GLY A 123 27.69 -6.31 -13.66
CA GLY A 123 26.71 -5.46 -14.35
C GLY A 123 25.64 -6.28 -15.08
N GLY A 124 26.05 -7.31 -15.82
CA GLY A 124 25.14 -8.20 -16.55
C GLY A 124 24.23 -9.03 -15.64
N GLU A 125 24.72 -9.52 -14.50
CA GLU A 125 23.89 -10.22 -13.51
C GLU A 125 22.85 -9.28 -12.88
N LYS A 126 23.27 -8.04 -12.52
CA LYS A 126 22.35 -7.03 -11.99
C LYS A 126 21.23 -6.72 -12.98
N THR A 127 21.57 -6.44 -14.24
CA THR A 127 20.57 -6.13 -15.26
C THR A 127 19.66 -7.33 -15.50
N ALA A 128 20.21 -8.55 -15.56
CA ALA A 128 19.42 -9.78 -15.76
C ALA A 128 18.42 -10.02 -14.62
N ILE A 129 18.85 -9.87 -13.36
CA ILE A 129 17.97 -10.04 -12.20
C ILE A 129 16.93 -8.92 -12.13
N ALA A 130 17.32 -7.68 -12.44
CA ALA A 130 16.38 -6.57 -12.52
C ALA A 130 15.30 -6.80 -13.59
N LEU A 131 15.70 -7.29 -14.77
CA LEU A 131 14.77 -7.66 -15.84
C LEU A 131 13.88 -8.82 -15.41
N ALA A 132 14.44 -9.89 -14.84
CA ALA A 132 13.68 -11.04 -14.33
C ALA A 132 12.63 -10.62 -13.30
N TYR A 133 13.00 -9.76 -12.36
CA TYR A 133 12.09 -9.19 -11.36
C TYR A 133 10.95 -8.40 -12.00
N ARG A 134 11.26 -7.59 -13.02
CA ARG A 134 10.24 -6.80 -13.75
C ARG A 134 9.29 -7.69 -14.56
N LEU A 135 9.80 -8.76 -15.17
CA LEU A 135 8.99 -9.74 -15.89
C LEU A 135 8.07 -10.51 -14.93
N ALA A 136 8.58 -10.96 -13.78
CA ALA A 136 7.78 -11.59 -12.74
C ALA A 136 6.66 -10.67 -12.23
N LEU A 137 6.98 -9.39 -12.01
CA LEU A 137 5.99 -8.38 -11.61
C LEU A 137 4.92 -8.16 -12.69
N ASN A 138 5.33 -8.11 -13.96
CA ASN A 138 4.42 -7.97 -15.09
C ASN A 138 3.46 -9.16 -15.19
N GLU A 139 3.94 -10.38 -14.94
CA GLU A 139 3.13 -11.60 -14.97
C GLU A 139 2.07 -11.62 -13.85
N LEU A 140 2.45 -11.25 -12.62
CA LEU A 140 1.50 -11.15 -11.51
C LEU A 140 0.46 -10.05 -11.70
N THR A 141 0.89 -8.85 -12.09
CA THR A 141 -0.02 -7.72 -12.28
C THR A 141 -1.06 -7.99 -13.37
N ARG A 142 -0.70 -8.72 -14.44
CA ARG A 142 -1.66 -9.13 -15.47
C ARG A 142 -2.75 -10.06 -14.96
N ARG A 143 -2.42 -10.95 -14.01
CA ARG A 143 -3.36 -11.94 -13.49
C ARG A 143 -4.45 -11.30 -12.63
N GLU A 144 -4.06 -10.42 -11.70
CA GLU A 144 -4.99 -9.78 -10.78
C GLU A 144 -5.87 -8.72 -11.46
N TYR A 145 -5.31 -8.00 -12.44
CA TYR A 145 -6.00 -6.93 -13.15
C TYR A 145 -6.36 -7.37 -14.58
N GLY A 146 -7.15 -8.45 -14.72
CA GLY A 146 -7.57 -9.01 -16.02
C GLY A 146 -8.28 -8.03 -16.99
N SER A 147 -8.55 -6.80 -16.56
CA SER A 147 -8.99 -5.67 -17.39
C SER A 147 -7.87 -4.98 -18.19
N LEU A 148 -6.59 -5.26 -17.88
CA LEU A 148 -5.43 -4.88 -18.70
C LEU A 148 -5.40 -5.75 -19.98
N LYS A 149 -6.43 -5.59 -20.82
CA LYS A 149 -6.62 -6.29 -22.09
C LYS A 149 -5.56 -5.98 -23.14
N GLU A 150 -4.75 -4.95 -22.91
CA GLU A 150 -3.71 -4.51 -23.83
C GLU A 150 -2.39 -5.15 -23.41
N ASN A 151 -2.05 -6.24 -24.11
CA ASN A 151 -0.80 -6.96 -23.90
C ASN A 151 0.38 -6.19 -24.50
N LEU A 152 0.68 -4.99 -24.01
CA LEU A 152 1.85 -4.21 -24.42
C LEU A 152 2.90 -4.24 -23.32
N LEU A 153 4.14 -4.56 -23.66
CA LEU A 153 5.32 -4.37 -22.82
C LEU A 153 6.29 -3.46 -23.56
N ILE A 154 6.74 -2.38 -22.91
CA ILE A 154 7.75 -1.49 -23.46
C ILE A 154 9.02 -1.66 -22.62
N LEU A 155 10.13 -1.96 -23.29
CA LEU A 155 11.44 -2.12 -22.69
C LEU A 155 12.38 -1.07 -23.28
N ASP A 156 12.93 -0.20 -22.44
CA ASP A 156 13.90 0.82 -22.83
C ASP A 156 15.30 0.38 -22.41
N GLU A 157 16.16 0.09 -23.39
CA GLU A 157 17.50 -0.47 -23.25
C GLU A 157 17.59 -1.63 -22.22
N PRO A 158 16.77 -2.68 -22.35
CA PRO A 158 16.69 -3.76 -21.35
C PRO A 158 17.94 -4.63 -21.25
N THR A 159 18.87 -4.46 -22.19
CA THR A 159 20.07 -5.28 -22.35
C THR A 159 21.36 -4.52 -22.01
N ASP A 160 21.27 -3.32 -21.44
CA ASP A 160 22.47 -2.58 -21.04
C ASP A 160 23.29 -3.39 -20.02
N GLY A 161 24.58 -3.59 -20.32
CA GLY A 161 25.49 -4.43 -19.54
C GLY A 161 25.36 -5.93 -19.78
N PHE A 162 24.51 -6.40 -20.70
CA PHE A 162 24.44 -7.82 -21.05
C PHE A 162 25.67 -8.27 -21.83
N SER A 163 26.13 -9.50 -21.56
CA SER A 163 27.05 -10.21 -22.44
C SER A 163 26.34 -10.67 -23.72
N ARG A 164 27.10 -11.00 -24.76
CA ARG A 164 26.54 -11.60 -25.99
C ARG A 164 25.74 -12.88 -25.73
N GLU A 165 26.17 -13.69 -24.77
CA GLU A 165 25.46 -14.91 -24.41
C GLU A 165 24.11 -14.60 -23.78
N GLN A 166 24.05 -13.60 -22.90
CA GLN A 166 22.80 -13.12 -22.29
C GLN A 166 21.87 -12.48 -23.32
N LEU A 167 22.41 -11.71 -24.28
CA LEU A 167 21.64 -11.15 -25.40
C LEU A 167 20.92 -12.24 -26.21
N GLN A 168 21.56 -13.38 -26.44
CA GLN A 168 20.93 -14.50 -27.15
C GLN A 168 19.73 -15.09 -26.38
N LYS A 169 19.69 -14.95 -25.05
CA LYS A 169 18.55 -15.39 -24.23
C LYS A 169 17.32 -14.48 -24.34
N MET A 170 17.50 -13.22 -24.77
CA MET A 170 16.38 -12.29 -24.95
C MET A 170 15.34 -12.80 -25.93
N ARG A 171 15.74 -13.61 -26.92
CA ARG A 171 14.81 -14.28 -27.82
C ARG A 171 13.78 -15.13 -27.05
N ALA A 172 14.23 -15.95 -26.11
CA ALA A 172 13.34 -16.79 -25.31
C ALA A 172 12.42 -15.95 -24.42
N VAL A 173 12.89 -14.78 -23.97
CA VAL A 173 12.08 -13.81 -23.23
C VAL A 173 10.97 -13.24 -24.09
N PHE A 174 11.29 -12.77 -25.30
CA PHE A 174 10.28 -12.21 -26.20
C PHE A 174 9.26 -13.27 -26.64
N ASP A 175 9.73 -14.48 -26.98
CA ASP A 175 8.88 -15.59 -27.41
C ASP A 175 7.90 -16.06 -26.32
N SER A 176 8.22 -15.86 -25.04
CA SER A 176 7.39 -16.27 -23.91
C SER A 176 6.39 -15.21 -23.46
N ILE A 177 6.51 -13.96 -23.93
CA ILE A 177 5.56 -12.90 -23.62
C ILE A 177 4.36 -12.99 -24.58
N ASN A 178 3.19 -13.29 -24.03
CA ASN A 178 1.95 -13.30 -24.80
C ASN A 178 1.45 -11.86 -25.02
N GLY A 179 1.90 -11.20 -26.10
CA GLY A 179 1.57 -9.81 -26.36
C GLY A 179 2.43 -9.13 -27.43
N GLN A 180 2.25 -7.83 -27.54
CA GLN A 180 3.16 -6.94 -28.24
C GLN A 180 4.28 -6.50 -27.28
N VAL A 181 5.53 -6.67 -27.71
CA VAL A 181 6.70 -6.10 -27.04
C VAL A 181 7.30 -5.02 -27.93
N ILE A 182 7.55 -3.86 -27.37
CA ILE A 182 8.33 -2.78 -28.00
C ILE A 182 9.64 -2.71 -27.24
N VAL A 183 10.74 -2.94 -27.95
CA VAL A 183 12.08 -2.81 -27.39
C VAL A 183 12.78 -1.64 -28.07
N VAL A 184 13.28 -0.71 -27.26
CA VAL A 184 14.20 0.34 -27.69
C VAL A 184 15.60 -0.13 -27.35
N SER A 185 16.45 -0.30 -28.35
CA SER A 185 17.85 -0.63 -28.12
C SER A 185 18.77 -0.17 -29.22
N HIS A 186 20.03 0.06 -28.88
CA HIS A 186 21.14 0.25 -29.81
C HIS A 186 21.79 -1.06 -30.27
N GLU A 187 21.41 -2.21 -29.69
CA GLU A 187 22.00 -3.52 -29.97
C GLU A 187 21.43 -4.16 -31.25
N ARG A 188 22.24 -4.17 -32.32
CA ARG A 188 21.83 -4.75 -33.61
C ARG A 188 21.58 -6.26 -33.57
N GLU A 189 22.19 -6.97 -32.63
CA GLU A 189 21.97 -8.41 -32.48
C GLU A 189 20.50 -8.74 -32.14
N LEU A 190 19.78 -7.81 -31.48
CA LEU A 190 18.36 -7.97 -31.17
C LEU A 190 17.46 -7.92 -32.41
N GLU A 191 17.91 -7.33 -33.52
CA GLU A 191 17.14 -7.28 -34.78
C GLU A 191 16.79 -8.69 -35.29
N ALA A 192 17.61 -9.69 -34.98
CA ALA A 192 17.37 -11.07 -35.36
C ALA A 192 16.29 -11.79 -34.52
N PHE A 193 15.84 -11.17 -33.43
CA PHE A 193 14.91 -11.76 -32.45
C PHE A 193 13.53 -11.09 -32.43
N VAL A 194 13.30 -10.10 -33.29
CA VAL A 194 12.06 -9.32 -33.33
C VAL A 194 11.37 -9.44 -34.69
N ASP A 195 10.05 -9.28 -34.71
CA ASP A 195 9.26 -9.41 -35.95
C ASP A 195 9.37 -8.18 -36.87
N LYS A 196 9.60 -7.00 -36.29
CA LYS A 196 9.67 -5.71 -37.00
C LYS A 196 10.76 -4.84 -36.38
N VAL A 197 11.53 -4.19 -37.24
CA VAL A 197 12.60 -3.26 -36.85
C VAL A 197 12.26 -1.88 -37.41
N PHE A 198 12.44 -0.85 -36.59
CA PHE A 198 12.35 0.55 -37.00
C PHE A 198 13.65 1.23 -36.60
N HIS A 199 14.41 1.72 -37.57
CA HIS A 199 15.64 2.45 -37.29
C HIS A 199 15.32 3.93 -37.08
N VAL A 200 15.77 4.48 -35.96
CA VAL A 200 15.66 5.92 -35.67
C VAL A 200 17.01 6.57 -35.89
N VAL A 201 17.09 7.51 -36.83
CA VAL A 201 18.33 8.24 -37.18
C VAL A 201 18.15 9.74 -36.92
N LYS A 202 19.25 10.44 -36.60
CA LYS A 202 19.24 11.87 -36.33
C LYS A 202 19.99 12.64 -37.42
N ASN A 203 19.25 13.17 -38.40
CA ASN A 203 19.77 13.99 -39.50
C ASN A 203 19.28 15.43 -39.37
N GLY A 204 19.67 16.12 -38.29
CA GLY A 204 19.13 17.44 -37.91
C GLY A 204 17.75 17.36 -37.23
N ALA A 205 16.90 16.42 -37.62
CA ALA A 205 15.70 15.97 -36.90
C ALA A 205 15.69 14.44 -36.73
N SER A 206 14.84 13.91 -35.85
CA SER A 206 14.64 12.46 -35.73
C SER A 206 13.81 11.94 -36.91
N GLU A 207 14.36 10.97 -37.64
CA GLU A 207 13.73 10.33 -38.80
C GLU A 207 13.61 8.83 -38.53
N VAL A 208 12.48 8.22 -38.93
CA VAL A 208 12.26 6.78 -38.85
C VAL A 208 12.46 6.16 -40.22
N VAL A 209 13.37 5.20 -40.32
CA VAL A 209 13.66 4.42 -41.51
C VAL A 209 13.19 3.00 -41.24
N ALA A 210 12.20 2.54 -42.01
CA ALA A 210 11.62 1.20 -41.93
C ALA A 210 12.22 0.26 -42.97
#